data_AF-T1ARN1-F1
#
_entry.id   AF-T1ARN1-F1
#
_cell.length_a   1.000
_cell.length_b   1.000
_cell.length_c   1.000
_cell.angle_alpha   90.00
_cell.angle_beta   90.00
_cell.angle_gamma   90.00
#
_symmetry.space_group_name_H-M   'P 1'
#
loop_
_entity.id
_entity.type
_entity.pdbx_description
1 polymer ?
#
loop_
_entity_poly.entity_id
_entity_poly.type
_entity_poly.pdbx_seq_one_letter_code
_entity_poly.pdbx_strand_id
1 'polypeptide(L)'
;TPRFTAAQDWPYGTPETRLLRMAEGLQSDYQQTVSEFLELQVRGSAAGEAVLEQLRAALFMHGEAVPEALTADLTLLRTTDLRGGLGGIDAPTLVMAGQYDRVVPPAASRALAAAMPHARLVEVHRGAHAPFLSHTAEVAALLAQFLSST
;
A
#
# COMPACT_ATOMS: atom_id res chain seq x y z
N THR A 1 1.33 -6.10 1.78
CA THR A 1 1.25 -6.85 3.06
C THR A 1 0.33 -8.05 2.88
N PRO A 2 0.61 -9.22 3.48
CA PRO A 2 -0.24 -10.42 3.39
C PRO A 2 -1.46 -10.37 4.31
N ARG A 3 -1.46 -9.48 5.31
CA ARG A 3 -2.59 -9.14 6.17
C ARG A 3 -2.54 -7.65 6.47
N PHE A 4 -3.62 -6.92 6.19
CA PHE A 4 -3.60 -5.46 6.33
C PHE A 4 -3.65 -5.01 7.79
N THR A 5 -4.54 -5.61 8.59
CA THR A 5 -4.76 -5.25 9.98
C THR A 5 -3.77 -5.95 10.93
N ALA A 6 -3.34 -5.25 11.98
CA ALA A 6 -2.54 -5.85 13.03
C ALA A 6 -3.33 -6.92 13.82
N ALA A 7 -2.63 -7.92 14.33
CA ALA A 7 -3.15 -8.94 15.23
C ALA A 7 -2.08 -9.41 16.21
N GLN A 8 -2.46 -10.22 17.19
CA GLN A 8 -1.53 -10.74 18.20
C GLN A 8 -0.33 -11.49 17.57
N ASP A 9 -0.59 -12.26 16.51
CA ASP A 9 0.39 -13.01 15.73
C ASP A 9 0.89 -12.25 14.48
N TRP A 10 0.44 -11.01 14.29
CA TRP A 10 0.82 -10.14 13.17
C TRP A 10 0.93 -8.68 13.60
N PRO A 11 2.01 -8.28 14.29
CA PRO A 11 2.16 -6.92 14.82
C PRO A 11 2.50 -5.88 13.73
N TYR A 12 2.79 -6.31 12.50
CA TYR A 12 3.24 -5.42 11.41
C TYR A 12 2.12 -4.70 10.67
N GLY A 13 0.88 -5.17 10.84
CA GLY A 13 -0.29 -4.59 10.18
C GLY A 13 -0.61 -3.19 10.70
N THR A 14 -1.47 -2.50 9.97
CA THR A 14 -2.06 -1.23 10.40
C THR A 14 -3.08 -1.49 11.51
N PRO A 15 -3.17 -0.66 12.56
CA PRO A 15 -4.20 -0.84 13.59
C PRO A 15 -5.61 -0.87 12.99
N GLU A 16 -6.43 -1.86 13.37
CA GLU A 16 -7.79 -2.01 12.85
C GLU A 16 -8.64 -0.76 13.08
N THR A 17 -8.42 -0.06 14.20
CA THR A 17 -9.07 1.22 14.52
C THR A 17 -8.88 2.28 13.45
N ARG A 18 -7.76 2.28 12.71
CA ARG A 18 -7.54 3.20 11.59
C ARG A 18 -8.46 2.88 10.42
N LEU A 19 -8.65 1.59 10.13
CA LEU A 19 -9.52 1.14 9.05
C LEU A 19 -10.99 1.42 9.36
N LEU A 20 -11.41 1.20 10.62
CA LEU A 20 -12.76 1.53 11.08
C LEU A 20 -13.05 3.03 10.99
N ARG A 21 -12.08 3.88 11.37
CA ARG A 21 -12.21 5.34 11.22
C ARG A 21 -12.34 5.76 9.76
N MET A 22 -11.57 5.13 8.85
CA MET A 22 -11.71 5.38 7.42
C MET A 22 -13.13 5.00 6.94
N ALA A 23 -13.66 3.86 7.37
CA ALA A 23 -15.02 3.43 7.01
C ALA A 23 -16.08 4.43 7.47
N GLU A 24 -15.99 4.89 8.71
CA GLU A 24 -16.89 5.91 9.26
C GLU A 24 -16.76 7.26 8.54
N GLY A 25 -15.53 7.67 8.22
CA GLY A 25 -15.23 8.87 7.45
C GLY A 25 -15.87 8.85 6.07
N LEU A 26 -15.80 7.73 5.35
CA LEU A 26 -16.40 7.60 4.02
C LEU A 26 -17.94 7.72 4.02
N GLN A 27 -18.58 7.46 5.17
CA GLN A 27 -20.03 7.64 5.34
C GLN A 27 -20.41 9.05 5.80
N SER A 28 -19.54 9.73 6.55
CA SER A 28 -19.83 11.00 7.22
C SER A 28 -19.29 12.22 6.47
N ASP A 29 -18.08 12.14 5.95
CA ASP A 29 -17.43 13.16 5.12
C ASP A 29 -16.52 12.48 4.08
N TYR A 30 -17.14 12.06 2.98
CA TYR A 30 -16.46 11.36 1.89
C TYR A 30 -15.27 12.17 1.33
N GLN A 31 -15.48 13.46 1.02
CA GLN A 31 -14.49 14.28 0.35
C GLN A 31 -13.25 14.52 1.24
N GLN A 32 -13.47 14.84 2.52
CA GLN A 32 -12.36 15.00 3.46
C GLN A 32 -11.62 13.68 3.65
N THR A 33 -12.34 12.58 3.87
CA THR A 33 -11.75 11.26 4.12
C THR A 33 -10.89 10.80 2.95
N VAL A 34 -11.37 10.99 1.73
CA VAL A 34 -10.62 10.66 0.52
C VAL A 34 -9.40 11.59 0.37
N SER A 35 -9.53 12.89 0.61
CA SER A 35 -8.38 13.81 0.56
C SER A 35 -7.29 13.42 1.56
N GLU A 36 -7.65 13.09 2.80
CA GLU A 36 -6.71 12.63 3.84
C GLU A 36 -6.02 11.32 3.43
N PHE A 37 -6.76 10.40 2.80
CA PHE A 37 -6.19 9.17 2.26
C PHE A 37 -5.18 9.43 1.14
N LEU A 38 -5.47 10.34 0.21
CA LEU A 38 -4.52 10.72 -0.85
C LEU A 38 -3.25 11.34 -0.28
N GLU A 39 -3.35 12.17 0.76
CA GLU A 39 -2.18 12.71 1.46
C GLU A 39 -1.33 11.63 2.12
N LEU A 40 -1.94 10.59 2.69
CA LEU A 40 -1.20 9.47 3.28
C LEU A 40 -0.33 8.75 2.24
N GLN A 41 -0.74 8.73 0.98
CA GLN A 41 -0.01 8.03 -0.08
C GLN A 41 1.37 8.63 -0.37
N VAL A 42 1.54 9.93 -0.11
CA VAL A 42 2.70 10.71 -0.55
C VAL A 42 3.50 11.32 0.59
N ARG A 43 3.02 11.20 1.84
CA ARG A 43 3.51 11.96 2.99
C ARG A 43 5.02 11.78 3.21
N GLY A 44 5.76 12.88 3.13
CA GLY A 44 7.21 12.91 3.34
C GLY A 44 8.05 12.48 2.14
N SER A 45 7.42 12.10 1.01
CA SER A 45 8.15 11.70 -0.19
C SER A 45 8.72 12.88 -0.96
N ALA A 46 9.83 12.63 -1.70
CA ALA A 46 10.57 13.68 -2.41
C ALA A 46 9.75 14.46 -3.45
N ALA A 47 8.74 13.82 -4.08
CA ALA A 47 7.84 14.41 -5.08
C ALA A 47 6.39 14.48 -4.59
N GLY A 48 6.17 14.55 -3.27
CA GLY A 48 4.85 14.28 -2.70
C GLY A 48 3.73 15.23 -3.14
N GLU A 49 4.02 16.53 -3.30
CA GLU A 49 3.01 17.52 -3.72
C GLU A 49 2.54 17.29 -5.16
N ALA A 50 3.48 17.11 -6.10
CA ALA A 50 3.15 16.83 -7.50
C ALA A 50 2.37 15.52 -7.65
N VAL A 51 2.75 14.48 -6.89
CA VAL A 51 2.01 13.21 -6.90
C VAL A 51 0.62 13.36 -6.29
N LEU A 52 0.45 14.16 -5.23
CA LEU A 52 -0.86 14.42 -4.64
C LEU A 52 -1.80 15.11 -5.61
N GLU A 53 -1.29 16.09 -6.37
CA GLU A 53 -2.05 16.77 -7.42
C GLU A 53 -2.48 15.78 -8.51
N GLN A 54 -1.56 14.93 -8.98
CA GLN A 54 -1.87 13.88 -9.96
C GLN A 54 -2.93 12.91 -9.45
N LEU A 55 -2.83 12.47 -8.18
CA LEU A 55 -3.80 11.57 -7.56
C LEU A 55 -5.19 12.21 -7.46
N ARG A 56 -5.27 13.48 -7.04
CA ARG A 56 -6.53 14.23 -6.99
C ARG A 56 -7.15 14.36 -8.38
N ALA A 57 -6.36 14.78 -9.37
CA ALA A 57 -6.82 14.91 -10.75
C ALA A 57 -7.33 13.58 -11.31
N ALA A 58 -6.58 12.48 -11.11
CA ALA A 58 -6.97 11.14 -11.57
C ALA A 58 -8.27 10.65 -10.92
N LEU A 59 -8.46 10.91 -9.63
CA LEU A 59 -9.67 10.50 -8.94
C LEU A 59 -10.92 11.24 -9.48
N PHE A 60 -10.84 12.57 -9.61
CA PHE A 60 -11.99 13.36 -10.06
C PHE A 60 -12.33 13.15 -11.55
N MET A 61 -11.41 12.65 -12.36
CA MET A 61 -11.66 12.28 -13.76
C MET A 61 -12.67 11.14 -13.94
N HIS A 62 -12.87 10.30 -12.92
CA HIS A 62 -13.72 9.11 -12.99
C HIS A 62 -15.02 9.20 -12.18
N GLY A 63 -15.29 10.36 -11.56
CA GLY A 63 -16.44 10.56 -10.67
C GLY A 63 -16.20 10.04 -9.25
N GLU A 64 -17.24 10.11 -8.41
CA GLU A 64 -17.17 9.59 -7.04
C GLU A 64 -17.22 8.05 -7.02
N ALA A 65 -16.53 7.45 -6.06
CA ALA A 65 -16.56 6.01 -5.85
C ALA A 65 -17.92 5.57 -5.31
N VAL A 66 -18.33 4.36 -5.68
CA VAL A 66 -19.57 3.75 -5.18
C VAL A 66 -19.40 3.40 -3.69
N PRO A 67 -20.22 3.95 -2.76
CA PRO A 67 -20.05 3.74 -1.32
C PRO A 67 -20.07 2.26 -0.89
N GLU A 68 -20.89 1.45 -1.54
CA GLU A 68 -20.99 0.01 -1.29
C GLU A 68 -19.69 -0.71 -1.69
N ALA A 69 -19.06 -0.29 -2.79
CA ALA A 69 -17.79 -0.86 -3.23
C ALA A 69 -16.67 -0.53 -2.23
N LEU A 70 -16.60 0.72 -1.77
CA LEU A 70 -15.63 1.12 -0.74
C LEU A 70 -15.82 0.36 0.58
N THR A 71 -17.07 0.15 1.00
CA THR A 71 -17.38 -0.62 2.21
C THR A 71 -16.97 -2.09 2.06
N ALA A 72 -17.20 -2.67 0.88
CA ALA A 72 -16.76 -4.03 0.55
C ALA A 72 -15.21 -4.13 0.55
N ASP A 73 -14.52 -3.16 -0.02
CA ASP A 73 -13.06 -3.12 -0.08
C ASP A 73 -12.43 -2.99 1.31
N LEU A 74 -12.97 -2.11 2.17
CA LEU A 74 -12.51 -2.00 3.56
C LEU A 74 -12.78 -3.28 4.35
N THR A 75 -13.90 -3.96 4.09
CA THR A 75 -14.18 -5.27 4.69
C THR A 75 -13.16 -6.31 4.24
N LEU A 76 -12.83 -6.34 2.94
CA LEU A 76 -11.83 -7.24 2.38
C LEU A 76 -10.45 -6.99 3.00
N LEU A 77 -10.01 -5.74 3.10
CA LEU A 77 -8.76 -5.38 3.77
C LEU A 77 -8.76 -5.83 5.23
N ARG A 78 -9.88 -5.70 5.94
CA ARG A 78 -9.99 -6.09 7.35
C ARG A 78 -9.84 -7.59 7.57
N THR A 79 -10.47 -8.40 6.72
CA THR A 79 -10.66 -9.84 6.96
C THR A 79 -9.69 -10.72 6.19
N THR A 80 -9.05 -10.21 5.15
CA THR A 80 -8.12 -11.00 4.33
C THR A 80 -6.82 -11.29 5.10
N ASP A 81 -6.49 -12.57 5.16
CA ASP A 81 -5.21 -13.08 5.65
C ASP A 81 -4.64 -14.12 4.68
N LEU A 82 -3.59 -13.73 3.95
CA LEU A 82 -2.92 -14.57 2.95
C LEU A 82 -1.63 -15.20 3.47
N ARG A 83 -1.31 -15.02 4.76
CA ARG A 83 -0.02 -15.48 5.33
C ARG A 83 0.19 -16.99 5.18
N GLY A 84 -0.88 -17.78 5.25
CA GLY A 84 -0.83 -19.24 5.15
C GLY A 84 -0.35 -19.78 3.79
N GLY A 85 -0.43 -18.97 2.72
CA GLY A 85 -0.03 -19.38 1.38
C GLY A 85 1.39 -18.97 0.98
N LEU A 86 2.05 -18.09 1.75
CA LEU A 86 3.30 -17.46 1.31
C LEU A 86 4.46 -18.44 1.10
N GLY A 87 4.53 -19.48 1.94
CA GLY A 87 5.57 -20.50 1.83
C GLY A 87 5.47 -21.37 0.58
N GLY A 88 4.32 -21.38 -0.12
CA GLY A 88 4.11 -22.09 -1.37
C GLY A 88 4.38 -21.26 -2.63
N ILE A 89 4.86 -20.02 -2.49
CA ILE A 89 5.22 -19.17 -3.62
C ILE A 89 6.66 -19.49 -4.05
N ASP A 90 6.79 -20.46 -4.96
CA ASP A 90 8.09 -20.89 -5.51
C ASP A 90 8.62 -19.94 -6.60
N ALA A 91 7.78 -19.05 -7.13
CA ALA A 91 8.22 -18.08 -8.14
C ALA A 91 9.17 -17.04 -7.52
N PRO A 92 10.25 -16.63 -8.23
CA PRO A 92 11.03 -15.45 -7.85
C PRO A 92 10.10 -14.27 -7.61
N THR A 93 10.32 -13.54 -6.53
CA THR A 93 9.40 -12.47 -6.10
C THR A 93 10.18 -11.20 -5.77
N LEU A 94 9.76 -10.07 -6.31
CA LEU A 94 10.24 -8.74 -5.90
C LEU A 94 9.17 -8.05 -5.05
N VAL A 95 9.51 -7.73 -3.81
CA VAL A 95 8.71 -6.90 -2.91
C VAL A 95 9.29 -5.49 -2.92
N MET A 96 8.51 -4.50 -3.35
CA MET A 96 8.88 -3.08 -3.29
C MET A 96 8.01 -2.35 -2.28
N ALA A 97 8.62 -1.51 -1.44
CA ALA A 97 7.92 -0.69 -0.45
C ALA A 97 8.57 0.69 -0.35
N GLY A 98 7.80 1.74 -0.06
CA GLY A 98 8.40 3.03 0.27
C GLY A 98 8.83 3.09 1.73
N GLN A 99 10.00 3.65 1.99
CA GLN A 99 10.54 3.81 3.35
C GLN A 99 9.62 4.57 4.33
N TYR A 100 8.79 5.47 3.81
CA TYR A 100 7.86 6.33 4.56
C TYR A 100 6.40 5.90 4.41
N ASP A 101 6.14 4.69 3.91
CA ASP A 101 4.78 4.20 3.74
C ASP A 101 4.03 4.18 5.08
N ARG A 102 2.92 4.94 5.13
CA ARG A 102 2.03 5.03 6.29
C ARG A 102 0.75 4.25 6.13
N VAL A 103 0.47 3.71 4.94
CA VAL A 103 -0.71 2.87 4.65
C VAL A 103 -0.37 1.41 4.94
N VAL A 104 0.78 0.95 4.44
CA VAL A 104 1.36 -0.36 4.72
C VAL A 104 2.76 -0.15 5.31
N PRO A 105 2.92 -0.22 6.64
CA PRO A 105 4.22 0.02 7.27
C PRO A 105 5.33 -0.85 6.65
N PRO A 106 6.55 -0.32 6.42
CA PRO A 106 7.65 -1.07 5.78
C PRO A 106 7.97 -2.39 6.49
N ALA A 107 7.75 -2.46 7.81
CA ALA A 107 7.89 -3.69 8.58
C ALA A 107 7.00 -4.84 8.06
N ALA A 108 5.80 -4.55 7.56
CA ALA A 108 4.92 -5.55 6.97
C ALA A 108 5.47 -6.09 5.65
N SER A 109 6.11 -5.24 4.84
CA SER A 109 6.77 -5.64 3.59
C SER A 109 8.05 -6.44 3.85
N ARG A 110 8.80 -6.10 4.90
CA ARG A 110 9.92 -6.92 5.40
C ARG A 110 9.47 -8.32 5.83
N ALA A 111 8.41 -8.39 6.64
CA ALA A 111 7.85 -9.67 7.08
C ALA A 111 7.29 -10.50 5.93
N LEU A 112 6.65 -9.86 4.93
CA LEU A 112 6.19 -10.49 3.70
C LEU A 112 7.35 -11.15 2.94
N ALA A 113 8.42 -10.39 2.66
CA ALA A 113 9.57 -10.91 1.93
C ALA A 113 10.25 -12.06 2.68
N ALA A 114 10.38 -11.95 4.02
CA ALA A 114 10.99 -13.00 4.83
C ALA A 114 10.18 -14.32 4.87
N ALA A 115 8.88 -14.27 4.57
CA ALA A 115 7.99 -15.44 4.58
C ALA A 115 7.92 -16.18 3.24
N MET A 116 8.60 -15.68 2.19
CA MET A 116 8.61 -16.27 0.84
C MET A 116 10.02 -16.81 0.51
N PRO A 117 10.16 -18.03 -0.05
CA PRO A 117 11.47 -18.67 -0.26
C PRO A 117 12.43 -17.90 -1.18
N HIS A 118 11.90 -17.23 -2.21
CA HIS A 118 12.68 -16.60 -3.28
C HIS A 118 12.39 -15.10 -3.41
N ALA A 119 12.00 -14.46 -2.32
CA ALA A 119 11.67 -13.05 -2.33
C ALA A 119 12.88 -12.14 -2.06
N ARG A 120 12.97 -11.06 -2.84
CA ARG A 120 13.87 -9.93 -2.60
C ARG A 120 13.04 -8.72 -2.20
N LEU A 121 13.45 -8.05 -1.12
CA LEU A 121 12.89 -6.76 -0.71
C LEU A 121 13.72 -5.61 -1.26
N VAL A 122 13.05 -4.56 -1.72
CA VAL A 122 13.63 -3.24 -1.94
C VAL A 122 12.77 -2.19 -1.24
N GLU A 123 13.37 -1.44 -0.32
CA GLU A 123 12.74 -0.26 0.28
C GLU A 123 13.21 1.00 -0.49
N VAL A 124 12.31 1.64 -1.21
CA VAL A 124 12.57 2.87 -2.00
C VAL A 124 12.84 4.01 -1.03
N HIS A 125 14.07 4.55 -1.09
CA HIS A 125 14.52 5.60 -0.19
C HIS A 125 13.65 6.84 -0.35
N ARG A 126 13.13 7.38 0.76
CA ARG A 126 12.19 8.52 0.75
C ARG A 126 10.91 8.30 -0.09
N GLY A 127 10.57 7.05 -0.42
CA GLY A 127 9.27 6.69 -1.01
C GLY A 127 8.18 6.58 0.06
N ALA A 128 6.95 7.00 -0.24
CA ALA A 128 5.77 6.77 0.59
C ALA A 128 4.97 5.55 0.08
N HIS A 129 3.63 5.54 0.16
CA HIS A 129 2.84 4.38 -0.28
C HIS A 129 2.85 4.18 -1.81
N ALA A 130 2.98 5.27 -2.57
CA ALA A 130 3.00 5.24 -4.04
C ALA A 130 4.41 5.54 -4.62
N PRO A 131 5.43 4.69 -4.39
CA PRO A 131 6.77 4.90 -4.94
C PRO A 131 6.78 4.83 -6.47
N PHE A 132 5.85 4.12 -7.10
CA PHE A 132 5.72 4.04 -8.56
C PHE A 132 5.33 5.38 -9.22
N LEU A 133 4.72 6.30 -8.46
CA LEU A 133 4.44 7.67 -8.92
C LEU A 133 5.55 8.65 -8.54
N SER A 134 6.08 8.55 -7.32
CA SER A 134 7.08 9.50 -6.81
C SER A 134 8.52 9.20 -7.24
N HIS A 135 8.83 7.94 -7.54
CA HIS A 135 10.16 7.42 -7.88
C HIS A 135 10.08 6.55 -9.14
N THR A 136 9.29 6.97 -10.13
CA THR A 136 8.94 6.18 -11.32
C THR A 136 10.16 5.59 -12.04
N ALA A 137 11.22 6.38 -12.23
CA ALA A 137 12.44 5.91 -12.90
C ALA A 137 13.16 4.81 -12.11
N GLU A 138 13.25 4.94 -10.78
CA GLU A 138 13.86 3.94 -9.90
C GLU A 138 13.02 2.66 -9.90
N VAL A 139 11.70 2.76 -9.73
CA VAL A 139 10.79 1.60 -9.76
C VAL A 139 10.85 0.89 -11.11
N ALA A 140 10.86 1.62 -12.23
CA ALA A 140 10.98 1.03 -13.57
C ALA A 140 12.31 0.29 -13.75
N ALA A 141 13.43 0.84 -13.26
CA ALA A 141 14.72 0.19 -13.32
C ALA A 141 14.77 -1.10 -12.48
N LEU A 142 14.19 -1.06 -11.27
CA LEU A 142 14.09 -2.25 -10.39
C LEU A 142 13.27 -3.37 -11.03
N LEU A 143 12.16 -3.03 -11.69
CA LEU A 143 11.34 -3.98 -12.45
C LEU A 143 12.11 -4.57 -13.63
N ALA A 144 12.76 -3.73 -14.45
CA ALA A 144 13.53 -4.19 -15.59
C ALA A 144 14.68 -5.13 -15.16
N GLN A 145 15.40 -4.78 -14.09
CA GLN A 145 16.44 -5.62 -13.51
C GLN A 145 15.88 -6.98 -13.09
N PHE A 146 14.78 -6.98 -12.35
CA PHE A 146 14.16 -8.22 -11.87
C PHE A 146 13.70 -9.14 -13.01
N LEU A 147 13.09 -8.58 -14.05
CA LEU A 147 12.63 -9.34 -15.22
C LEU A 147 13.80 -9.87 -16.07
N SER A 148 14.95 -9.20 -16.06
CA SER A 148 16.15 -9.67 -16.76
C SER A 148 16.94 -10.74 -16.00
N SER A 149 16.69 -10.87 -14.69
CA SER A 149 17.39 -11.80 -13.79
C SER A 149 16.59 -13.05 -13.43
N THR A 150 15.40 -13.21 -14.01
CA THR A 150 14.49 -14.34 -13.82
C THR A 150 14.45 -15.17 -15.09
#